data_AF-A0A0Q8PZJ3-F1
#
_entry.id   AF-A0A0Q8PZJ3-F1
#
_cell.length_a   1.000
_cell.length_b   1.000
_cell.length_c   1.000
_cell.angle_alpha   90.00
_cell.angle_beta   90.00
_cell.angle_gamma   90.00
#
_symmetry.space_group_name_H-M   'P 1'
#
loop_
_entity.id
_entity.type
_entity.pdbx_description
1 polymer ?
#
loop_
_entity_poly.entity_id
_entity_poly.type
_entity_poly.pdbx_seq_one_letter_code
_entity_poly.pdbx_strand_id
1 'polypeptide(L)'
;MIARLLNRLAGVAGGLAYPIAGLVALTAPQPAFASDWGCQVILCLATPGSPTTYAACVPPITKLWNVLALGGSFPSCTGVGIRTKKVKHGYDLTVTQSDGSSSSYALDTRTQTVTQQ
;
A
#
# COMPACT_ATOMS: atom_id res chain seq x y z
N MET A 1 -26.42 15.85 -15.45
CA MET A 1 -27.69 16.09 -14.72
C MET A 1 -28.39 14.75 -14.41
N ILE A 2 -27.91 13.99 -13.43
CA ILE A 2 -28.53 12.72 -12.98
C ILE A 2 -28.75 12.80 -11.46
N ALA A 3 -29.32 13.94 -11.04
CA ALA A 3 -29.66 14.26 -9.65
C ALA A 3 -31.03 13.70 -9.26
N ARG A 4 -31.28 12.39 -9.42
CA ARG A 4 -32.61 11.80 -9.18
C ARG A 4 -32.59 10.42 -8.52
N LEU A 5 -31.95 10.32 -7.35
CA LEU A 5 -32.16 9.23 -6.38
C LEU A 5 -31.66 9.69 -4.99
N LEU A 6 -31.98 10.88 -4.51
CA LEU A 6 -33.20 11.15 -3.70
C LEU A 6 -34.19 9.97 -3.61
N ASN A 7 -33.82 8.91 -2.89
CA ASN A 7 -34.80 8.09 -2.15
C ASN A 7 -34.02 7.13 -1.25
N ARG A 8 -33.68 7.48 -0.03
CA ARG A 8 -34.53 7.34 1.15
C ARG A 8 -33.52 7.68 2.25
N LEU A 9 -33.64 8.77 2.98
CA LEU A 9 -34.04 8.72 4.39
C LEU A 9 -34.07 10.18 4.91
N ALA A 10 -34.71 11.07 4.15
CA ALA A 10 -35.26 12.28 4.73
C ALA A 10 -36.52 11.86 5.48
N GLY A 11 -36.43 11.71 6.80
CA GLY A 11 -37.62 11.54 7.63
C GLY A 11 -37.38 10.81 8.95
N VAL A 12 -36.76 11.47 9.92
CA VAL A 12 -37.35 11.65 11.26
C VAL A 12 -36.86 13.01 11.77
N ALA A 13 -37.78 13.98 11.78
CA ALA A 13 -37.64 15.21 12.55
C ALA A 13 -37.85 14.87 14.03
N GLY A 14 -36.95 15.34 14.89
CA GLY A 14 -37.05 15.20 16.34
C GLY A 14 -35.86 15.85 16.99
N GLY A 15 -35.96 17.16 17.23
CA GLY A 15 -34.90 17.93 17.87
C GLY A 15 -34.64 17.46 19.29
N LEU A 16 -33.36 17.20 19.59
CA LEU A 16 -32.80 17.30 20.94
C LEU A 16 -31.37 17.81 20.79
N ALA A 17 -31.11 18.96 21.40
CA ALA A 17 -29.80 19.57 21.52
C ALA A 17 -28.85 18.63 22.26
N TYR A 18 -27.76 18.22 21.61
CA TYR A 18 -26.59 17.63 22.26
C TYR A 18 -25.34 18.16 21.54
N PRO A 19 -24.40 18.83 22.23
CA PRO A 19 -23.16 19.27 21.64
C PRO A 19 -22.25 18.05 21.44
N ILE A 20 -22.38 17.36 20.31
CA ILE A 20 -21.40 16.36 19.89
C ILE A 20 -20.23 17.08 19.19
N ALA A 21 -19.50 17.86 20.00
CA ALA A 21 -18.13 18.22 19.68
C ALA A 21 -17.26 16.98 19.92
N GLY A 22 -17.07 16.17 18.89
CA GLY A 22 -16.12 15.06 18.95
C GLY A 22 -16.55 13.86 18.14
N LEU A 23 -16.19 13.83 16.86
CA LEU A 23 -15.99 12.60 16.08
C LEU A 23 -15.47 12.95 14.67
N VAL A 24 -14.31 13.60 14.59
CA VAL A 24 -13.57 13.73 13.33
C VAL A 24 -12.12 13.33 13.59
N ALA A 25 -11.86 12.03 13.72
CA ALA A 25 -10.48 11.51 13.73
C ALA A 25 -10.34 9.99 13.46
N LEU A 26 -11.31 9.30 12.84
CA LEU A 26 -11.21 7.84 12.65
C LEU A 26 -10.98 7.38 11.21
N THR A 27 -10.70 8.28 10.26
CA THR A 27 -10.22 7.88 8.91
C THR A 27 -8.70 7.70 8.85
N ALA A 28 -8.04 7.49 10.00
CA ALA A 28 -6.69 6.96 9.99
C ALA A 28 -6.77 5.52 9.45
N PRO A 29 -6.01 5.15 8.40
CA PRO A 29 -5.98 3.78 7.92
C PRO A 29 -5.65 2.86 9.09
N GLN A 30 -6.61 2.00 9.43
CA GLN A 30 -6.48 1.05 10.52
C GLN A 30 -5.31 0.12 10.18
N PRO A 31 -4.32 -0.08 11.06
CA PRO A 31 -3.24 -1.02 10.81
C PRO A 31 -3.85 -2.42 10.78
N ALA A 32 -4.17 -2.89 9.58
CA ALA A 32 -4.66 -4.23 9.35
C ALA A 32 -3.49 -5.20 9.58
N PHE A 33 -3.71 -6.22 10.42
CA PHE A 33 -2.76 -7.28 10.79
C PHE A 33 -2.38 -8.21 9.61
N ALA A 34 -2.05 -7.64 8.45
CA ALA A 34 -1.20 -8.30 7.46
C ALA A 34 0.26 -8.10 7.90
N SER A 35 1.22 -8.75 7.25
CA SER A 35 2.64 -8.42 7.37
C SER A 35 2.86 -6.95 7.03
N ASP A 36 2.70 -6.08 8.03
CA ASP A 36 2.54 -4.63 7.90
C ASP A 36 3.69 -4.03 7.11
N TRP A 37 4.91 -4.51 7.40
CA TRP A 37 6.12 -4.08 6.71
C TRP A 37 6.15 -4.45 5.22
N GLY A 38 5.57 -5.59 4.83
CA GLY A 38 5.55 -6.05 3.43
C GLY A 38 4.58 -5.26 2.58
N CYS A 39 3.39 -5.01 3.12
CA CYS A 39 2.41 -4.12 2.50
C CYS A 39 2.93 -2.68 2.42
N GLN A 40 3.62 -2.21 3.46
CA GLN A 40 4.25 -0.90 3.48
C GLN A 40 5.35 -0.78 2.42
N VAL A 41 6.18 -1.81 2.24
CA VAL A 41 7.17 -1.86 1.16
C VAL A 41 6.49 -1.78 -0.21
N ILE A 42 5.46 -2.60 -0.47
CA ILE A 42 4.72 -2.59 -1.74
C ILE A 42 4.15 -1.19 -2.03
N LEU A 43 3.55 -0.55 -1.02
CA LEU A 43 3.00 0.79 -1.16
C LEU A 43 4.09 1.83 -1.50
N CYS A 44 5.25 1.74 -0.86
CA CYS A 44 6.40 2.60 -1.13
C CYS A 44 7.05 2.35 -2.50
N LEU A 45 6.95 1.13 -3.05
CA LEU A 45 7.41 0.80 -4.40
C LEU A 45 6.41 1.23 -5.48
N ALA A 46 5.12 1.22 -5.16
CA ALA A 46 4.05 1.65 -6.06
C ALA A 46 3.99 3.17 -6.24
N THR A 47 4.70 3.95 -5.42
CA THR A 47 4.82 5.40 -5.59
C THR A 47 5.90 5.69 -6.63
N PRO A 48 5.56 6.30 -7.78
CA PRO A 48 6.55 6.61 -8.81
C PRO A 48 7.56 7.64 -8.27
N GLY A 49 8.84 7.26 -8.25
CA GLY A 49 9.92 8.09 -7.71
C GLY A 49 10.97 7.27 -6.97
N SER A 50 11.92 7.93 -6.30
CA SER A 50 12.87 7.20 -5.45
C SER A 50 12.15 6.64 -4.22
N PRO A 51 12.39 5.39 -3.82
CA PRO A 51 11.72 4.75 -2.69
C PRO A 51 12.08 5.37 -1.33
N THR A 52 12.94 6.41 -1.31
CA THR A 52 13.31 7.22 -0.14
C THR A 52 12.77 8.66 -0.18
N THR A 53 12.02 9.03 -1.22
CA THR A 53 11.49 10.40 -1.39
C THR A 53 10.59 10.78 -0.22
N TYR A 54 9.89 9.79 0.33
CA TYR A 54 9.10 9.92 1.55
C TYR A 54 9.88 9.36 2.73
N ALA A 55 10.05 10.18 3.79
CA ALA A 55 10.72 9.75 5.01
C ALA A 55 10.08 8.49 5.64
N ALA A 56 8.76 8.31 5.47
CA ALA A 56 8.03 7.12 5.90
C ALA A 56 8.42 5.83 5.16
N CYS A 57 8.98 5.95 3.95
CA CYS A 57 9.42 4.84 3.12
C CYS A 57 10.90 4.47 3.31
N VAL A 58 11.71 5.35 3.91
CA VAL A 58 13.13 5.07 4.17
C VAL A 58 13.31 3.83 5.06
N PRO A 59 12.71 3.72 6.26
CA PRO A 59 12.88 2.54 7.11
C PRO A 59 12.48 1.20 6.45
N PRO A 60 11.27 1.06 5.85
CA PRO A 60 10.87 -0.22 5.26
C PRO A 60 11.68 -0.58 4.01
N ILE A 61 12.09 0.40 3.19
CA ILE A 61 12.88 0.15 1.98
C ILE A 61 14.32 -0.22 2.34
N THR A 62 14.95 0.45 3.31
CA THR A 62 16.28 0.04 3.79
C THR A 62 16.25 -1.38 4.35
N LYS A 63 15.19 -1.75 5.08
CA LYS A 63 14.99 -3.12 5.56
C LYS A 63 14.84 -4.11 4.41
N LEU A 64 14.07 -3.76 3.38
CA LEU A 64 13.94 -4.58 2.17
C LEU A 64 15.31 -4.87 1.55
N TRP A 65 16.12 -3.83 1.30
CA TRP A 65 17.44 -4.00 0.68
C TRP A 65 18.37 -4.86 1.53
N ASN A 66 18.34 -4.72 2.85
CA ASN A 66 19.11 -5.58 3.76
C ASN A 66 18.69 -7.05 3.65
N VAL A 67 17.38 -7.34 3.64
CA VAL A 67 16.89 -8.72 3.51
C VAL A 67 17.29 -9.32 2.16
N LEU A 68 17.15 -8.55 1.07
CA LEU A 68 17.55 -9.00 -0.27
C LEU A 68 19.07 -9.20 -0.38
N ALA A 69 19.87 -8.32 0.23
CA ALA A 69 21.33 -8.44 0.26
C ALA A 69 21.80 -9.69 1.01
N LEU A 70 21.07 -10.10 2.05
CA LEU A 70 21.28 -11.34 2.79
C LEU A 70 20.77 -12.59 2.04
N GLY A 71 20.19 -12.43 0.85
CA GLY A 71 19.61 -13.52 0.07
C GLY A 71 18.23 -13.97 0.57
N GLY A 72 17.58 -13.17 1.41
CA GLY A 72 16.22 -13.42 1.87
C GLY A 72 15.17 -13.27 0.77
N SER A 73 13.99 -13.80 1.05
CA SER A 73 12.82 -13.67 0.18
C SER A 73 12.16 -12.30 0.36
N PHE A 74 11.49 -11.84 -0.70
CA PHE A 74 10.69 -10.62 -0.64
C PHE A 74 9.50 -10.79 0.32
N PRO A 75 9.13 -9.76 1.10
CA PRO A 75 8.00 -9.86 2.02
C PRO A 75 6.68 -10.18 1.32
N SER A 76 5.86 -11.01 1.96
CA SER A 76 4.45 -11.16 1.57
C SER A 76 3.60 -10.01 2.10
N CYS A 77 2.46 -9.75 1.47
CA CYS A 77 1.42 -8.85 1.95
C CYS A 77 0.07 -9.56 1.79
N THR A 78 -0.71 -9.69 2.86
CA THR A 78 -2.02 -10.38 2.80
C THR A 78 -2.99 -9.57 1.96
N GLY A 79 -3.67 -10.21 1.01
CA GLY A 79 -4.57 -9.54 0.06
C GLY A 79 -3.88 -9.01 -1.20
N VAL A 80 -2.54 -9.13 -1.29
CA VAL A 80 -1.76 -8.80 -2.48
C VAL A 80 -0.95 -10.03 -2.90
N GLY A 81 -1.18 -10.52 -4.11
CA GLY A 81 -0.41 -11.62 -4.70
C GLY A 81 0.96 -11.11 -5.13
N ILE A 82 2.01 -11.46 -4.39
CA ILE A 82 3.39 -11.09 -4.75
C ILE A 82 4.09 -12.31 -5.33
N ARG A 83 4.55 -12.22 -6.57
CA ARG A 83 5.45 -13.19 -7.18
C ARG A 83 6.80 -12.56 -7.41
N THR A 84 7.85 -13.20 -6.92
CA THR A 84 9.23 -12.73 -7.12
C THR A 84 10.03 -13.77 -7.88
N LYS A 85 10.79 -13.31 -8.86
CA LYS A 85 11.68 -14.12 -9.68
C LYS A 85 13.08 -13.54 -9.57
N LYS A 86 14.01 -14.32 -9.03
CA LYS A 86 15.41 -13.91 -8.93
C LYS A 86 16.01 -13.83 -10.34
N VAL A 87 16.63 -12.71 -10.65
CA VAL A 87 17.38 -12.46 -11.89
C VAL A 87 18.85 -12.23 -11.55
N LYS A 88 19.71 -12.14 -12.58
CA LYS A 88 21.17 -12.08 -12.41
C LYS A 88 21.65 -10.94 -11.48
N HIS A 89 20.97 -9.80 -11.51
CA HIS A 89 21.34 -8.59 -10.74
C HIS A 89 20.22 -8.08 -9.81
N GLY A 90 19.21 -8.90 -9.51
CA GLY A 90 18.13 -8.50 -8.63
C GLY A 90 16.90 -9.39 -8.71
N TYR A 91 15.71 -8.78 -8.71
CA TYR A 91 14.43 -9.47 -8.64
C TYR A 91 13.42 -8.84 -9.58
N ASP A 92 12.70 -9.67 -10.32
CA ASP A 92 11.50 -9.28 -11.05
C ASP A 92 10.28 -9.60 -10.17
N LEU A 93 9.43 -8.61 -9.94
CA LEU A 93 8.29 -8.68 -9.03
C LEU A 93 7.00 -8.42 -9.78
N THR A 94 6.09 -9.38 -9.73
CA THR A 94 4.71 -9.18 -10.16
C THR A 94 3.82 -9.04 -8.94
N VAL A 95 3.12 -7.92 -8.85
CA VAL A 95 2.21 -7.56 -7.78
C VAL A 95 0.79 -7.60 -8.32
N THR A 96 0.01 -8.59 -7.91
CA THR A 96 -1.41 -8.72 -8.21
C THR A 96 -2.21 -8.17 -7.04
N GLN A 97 -2.94 -7.08 -7.26
CA GLN A 97 -3.81 -6.45 -6.28
C GLN A 97 -5.13 -7.21 -6.15
N SER A 98 -5.86 -6.94 -5.07
CA SER A 98 -7.15 -7.57 -4.76
C SER A 98 -8.27 -7.25 -5.75
N ASP A 99 -8.11 -6.19 -6.55
CA ASP A 99 -8.99 -5.84 -7.67
C ASP A 99 -8.71 -6.67 -8.94
N GLY A 100 -7.67 -7.51 -8.93
CA GLY A 100 -7.21 -8.31 -10.06
C GLY A 100 -6.17 -7.61 -10.94
N SER A 101 -5.88 -6.33 -10.70
CA SER A 101 -4.85 -5.60 -11.44
C SER A 101 -3.47 -6.15 -11.11
N SER A 102 -2.64 -6.40 -12.12
CA SER A 102 -1.26 -6.85 -11.94
C SER A 102 -0.27 -5.82 -12.46
N SER A 103 0.74 -5.51 -11.66
CA SER A 103 1.83 -4.59 -12.03
C SER A 103 3.17 -5.30 -11.86
N SER A 104 4.07 -5.12 -12.81
CA SER A 104 5.41 -5.71 -12.77
C SER A 104 6.46 -4.65 -12.44
N TYR A 105 7.44 -5.04 -11.61
CA TYR A 105 8.51 -4.18 -11.13
C TYR A 105 9.85 -4.92 -11.19
N ALA A 106 10.84 -4.31 -11.82
CA ALA A 106 12.22 -4.77 -11.79
C ALA A 106 12.96 -4.07 -10.64
N LEU A 107 13.47 -4.85 -9.69
CA LEU A 107 14.34 -4.40 -8.61
C LEU A 107 15.78 -4.74 -8.95
N ASP A 108 16.62 -3.72 -9.05
CA ASP A 108 18.07 -3.88 -9.17
C ASP A 108 18.72 -3.76 -7.79
N THR A 109 19.39 -4.83 -7.35
CA THR A 109 20.04 -4.88 -6.03
C THR A 109 21.38 -4.16 -5.97
N ARG A 110 22.01 -3.88 -7.12
CA ARG A 110 23.28 -3.15 -7.19
C ARG A 110 23.06 -1.65 -7.07
N THR A 111 22.07 -1.12 -7.75
CA THR A 111 21.74 0.32 -7.75
C THR A 111 20.63 0.67 -6.77
N GLN A 112 20.01 -0.32 -6.13
CA GLN A 112 18.88 -0.13 -5.22
C GLN A 112 17.72 0.63 -5.90
N THR A 113 17.52 0.38 -7.20
CA THR A 113 16.51 1.04 -8.02
C THR A 113 15.34 0.13 -8.31
N VAL A 114 14.18 0.75 -8.51
CA VAL A 114 12.89 0.09 -8.75
C VAL A 114 12.34 0.69 -10.03
N THR A 115 12.04 -0.16 -11.00
CA THR A 115 11.51 0.25 -12.31
C THR A 115 10.21 -0.49 -12.57
N GLN A 116 9.12 0.24 -12.81
CA GLN A 116 7.87 -0.37 -13.27
C GLN A 116 7.99 -0.77 -14.75
N GLN A 117 7.50 -1.96 -15.11
CA GLN A 117 7.50 -2.49 -16.48
C GLN A 117 6.14 -2.39 -17.14
#